data_AF-A0AAV4YP46-F1
#
_entry.id   AF-A0AAV4YP46-F1
#
_cell.length_a   1.000
_cell.length_b   1.000
_cell.length_c   1.000
_cell.angle_alpha   90.00
_cell.angle_beta   90.00
_cell.angle_gamma   90.00
#
_symmetry.space_group_name_H-M   'P 1'
#
loop_
_entity.id
_entity.type
_entity.pdbx_description
1 polymer ?
#
loop_
_entity_poly.entity_id
_entity_poly.type
_entity_poly.pdbx_seq_one_letter_code
_entity_poly.pdbx_strand_id
1 'polypeptide(L)'
;MTEISGVPAYIPYSGLICKNPLHTHWLVQVWEPASYDLSWLADYLDLSPYNGRKQLPAYGLGRNCTLFEKTRQWAYKAIRQGWPGYEAWLSAVIDRAIGYNVQFEPPLPANEVRHIAKSIAKWTHRNLTPAGFSAVQTARGAKGGRLSKGGGRPSNSGKALADLLPEVLRLKAQGYSNRDIAEDLQISAGSVSNYLRRDRE
;
A
#
# COMPACT_ATOMS: atom_id res chain seq x y z
N MET A 1 -26.41 33.62 -30.68
CA MET A 1 -25.52 33.89 -29.54
C MET A 1 -26.39 34.08 -28.33
N THR A 2 -26.49 33.08 -27.48
CA THR A 2 -27.19 33.20 -26.19
C THR A 2 -26.16 32.81 -25.13
N GLU A 3 -25.80 33.79 -24.32
CA GLU A 3 -24.72 33.74 -23.34
C GLU A 3 -24.99 32.66 -22.28
N ILE A 4 -23.98 31.82 -22.03
CA ILE A 4 -24.00 30.85 -20.95
C ILE A 4 -23.66 31.62 -19.66
N SER A 5 -24.69 32.09 -18.98
CA SER A 5 -24.55 32.74 -17.67
C SER A 5 -24.13 31.71 -16.62
N GLY A 6 -22.95 31.96 -16.04
CA GLY A 6 -22.34 31.40 -14.82
C GLY A 6 -23.03 30.23 -14.11
N VAL A 7 -22.32 29.10 -14.05
CA VAL A 7 -22.62 27.97 -13.16
C VAL A 7 -22.36 28.40 -11.71
N PRO A 8 -23.36 28.48 -10.81
CA PRO A 8 -23.09 28.70 -9.40
C PRO A 8 -22.39 27.47 -8.81
N ALA A 9 -21.24 27.69 -8.17
CA ALA A 9 -20.50 26.66 -7.47
C ALA A 9 -21.39 25.98 -6.42
N TYR A 10 -21.49 24.65 -6.48
CA TYR A 10 -22.30 23.86 -5.55
C TYR A 10 -21.85 24.09 -4.09
N ILE A 11 -22.81 24.41 -3.22
CA ILE A 11 -22.61 24.46 -1.78
C ILE A 11 -22.26 23.05 -1.30
N PRO A 12 -21.13 22.82 -0.60
CA PRO A 12 -20.79 21.52 -0.09
C PRO A 12 -21.83 21.07 0.95
N TYR A 13 -22.45 19.93 0.70
CA TYR A 13 -23.39 19.29 1.61
C TYR A 13 -22.71 18.99 2.96
N SER A 14 -23.16 19.64 4.03
CA SER A 14 -22.58 19.53 5.39
C SER A 14 -23.18 18.40 6.24
N GLY A 15 -24.09 17.59 5.69
CA GLY A 15 -24.41 16.26 6.23
C GLY A 15 -25.12 16.18 7.57
N LEU A 16 -25.75 17.24 8.09
CA LEU A 16 -26.41 17.16 9.40
C LEU A 16 -27.87 16.66 9.33
N ILE A 17 -28.54 16.77 8.17
CA ILE A 17 -29.91 16.27 7.98
C ILE A 17 -30.10 15.84 6.51
N CYS A 18 -30.38 14.56 6.26
CA CYS A 18 -30.87 14.10 4.96
C CYS A 18 -32.32 14.58 4.78
N LYS A 19 -32.58 15.31 3.71
CA LYS A 19 -33.91 15.83 3.41
C LYS A 19 -34.65 14.84 2.54
N ASN A 20 -35.93 14.60 2.81
CA ASN A 20 -36.76 13.73 1.98
C ASN A 20 -37.13 14.50 0.70
N PRO A 21 -36.63 14.11 -0.49
CA PRO A 21 -36.95 14.79 -1.75
C PRO A 21 -38.42 14.63 -2.15
N LEU A 22 -39.18 13.74 -1.52
CA LEU A 22 -40.61 13.57 -1.79
C LEU A 22 -41.50 14.46 -0.92
N HIS A 23 -40.93 15.28 -0.04
CA HIS A 23 -41.70 16.10 0.88
C HIS A 23 -42.01 17.48 0.27
N THR A 24 -43.26 17.93 0.38
CA THR A 24 -43.79 19.13 -0.33
C THR A 24 -43.10 20.45 0.02
N HIS A 25 -42.53 20.56 1.22
CA HIS A 25 -41.81 21.76 1.68
C HIS A 25 -40.42 21.92 1.06
N TRP A 26 -39.93 20.96 0.28
CA TRP A 26 -38.60 20.97 -0.31
C TRP A 26 -38.68 21.37 -1.77
N LEU A 27 -37.92 22.39 -2.15
CA LEU A 27 -37.71 22.70 -3.56
C LEU A 27 -36.80 21.62 -4.15
N VAL A 28 -37.36 20.76 -4.99
CA VAL A 28 -36.62 19.71 -5.71
C VAL A 28 -36.46 20.14 -7.16
N GLN A 29 -35.20 20.23 -7.60
CA GLN A 29 -34.88 20.46 -9.00
C GLN A 29 -34.54 19.12 -9.65
N VAL A 30 -35.35 18.72 -10.62
CA VAL A 30 -35.12 17.52 -11.45
C VAL A 30 -34.47 17.98 -12.75
N TRP A 31 -33.24 17.52 -13.00
CA TRP A 31 -32.46 17.92 -14.18
C TRP A 31 -32.82 17.09 -15.42
N GLU A 32 -33.24 15.84 -15.22
CA GLU A 32 -33.71 14.95 -16.27
C GLU A 32 -34.93 14.17 -15.74
N PRO A 33 -36.10 14.26 -16.37
CA PRO A 33 -37.30 13.54 -15.94
C PRO A 33 -37.27 12.06 -16.30
N ALA A 34 -36.42 11.63 -17.24
CA ALA A 34 -36.26 10.23 -17.62
C ALA A 34 -35.28 9.50 -16.71
N SER A 35 -35.53 8.20 -16.50
CA SER A 35 -34.56 7.32 -15.83
C SER A 35 -33.37 7.04 -16.74
N TYR A 36 -32.15 7.18 -16.22
CA TYR A 36 -30.95 6.77 -16.93
C TYR A 36 -30.82 5.26 -16.97
N ASP A 37 -30.39 4.73 -18.12
CA ASP A 37 -29.94 3.35 -18.21
C ASP A 37 -28.50 3.23 -17.68
N LEU A 38 -28.16 2.07 -17.13
CA LEU A 38 -26.82 1.83 -16.59
C LEU A 38 -25.76 1.92 -17.69
N SER A 39 -26.10 1.50 -18.91
CA SER A 39 -25.25 1.66 -20.10
C SER A 39 -24.96 3.13 -20.39
N TRP A 40 -25.97 4.00 -20.31
CA TRP A 40 -25.78 5.44 -20.51
C TRP A 40 -24.86 6.05 -19.44
N LEU A 41 -24.98 5.60 -18.19
CA LEU A 41 -24.12 6.09 -17.11
C LEU A 41 -22.66 5.61 -17.28
N ALA A 42 -22.46 4.41 -17.81
CA ALA A 42 -21.14 3.82 -18.01
C ALA A 42 -20.26 4.63 -18.97
N ASP A 43 -20.86 5.27 -19.98
CA ASP A 43 -20.16 6.07 -20.99
C ASP A 43 -19.41 7.28 -20.38
N TYR A 44 -19.82 7.73 -19.19
CA TYR A 44 -19.23 8.87 -18.48
C TYR A 44 -18.25 8.46 -17.36
N LEU A 45 -18.03 7.16 -17.13
CA LEU A 45 -17.21 6.64 -16.03
C LEU A 45 -15.98 5.87 -16.54
N ASP A 46 -14.83 6.09 -15.90
CA ASP A 46 -13.66 5.24 -16.10
C ASP A 46 -13.85 3.90 -15.34
N LEU A 47 -14.27 2.86 -16.07
CA LEU A 47 -14.47 1.51 -15.55
C LEU A 47 -13.21 0.64 -15.60
N SER A 48 -12.02 1.24 -15.76
CA SER A 48 -10.76 0.49 -15.69
C SER A 48 -10.63 -0.27 -14.36
N PRO A 49 -10.10 -1.52 -14.36
CA PRO A 49 -9.94 -2.30 -13.15
C PRO A 49 -9.13 -1.52 -12.10
N TYR A 50 -9.65 -1.48 -10.86
CA TYR A 50 -8.98 -0.81 -9.76
C TYR A 50 -7.63 -1.49 -9.48
N ASN A 51 -6.54 -0.79 -9.81
CA ASN A 51 -5.19 -1.33 -9.72
C ASN A 51 -4.53 -1.16 -8.33
N GLY A 52 -5.29 -0.74 -7.31
CA GLY A 52 -4.79 -0.51 -5.95
C GLY A 52 -3.75 0.62 -5.80
N ARG A 53 -3.39 1.30 -6.90
CA ARG A 53 -2.33 2.31 -6.96
C ARG A 53 -2.82 3.70 -7.36
N LYS A 54 -4.10 3.85 -7.75
CA LYS A 54 -4.72 5.16 -7.90
C LYS A 54 -4.85 5.79 -6.51
N GLN A 55 -3.89 6.66 -6.17
CA GLN A 55 -4.12 7.72 -5.20
C GLN A 55 -5.32 8.50 -5.73
N LEU A 56 -6.50 8.30 -5.13
CA LEU A 56 -7.66 9.11 -5.48
C LEU A 56 -7.25 10.58 -5.35
N PRO A 57 -7.55 11.45 -6.34
CA PRO A 57 -7.29 12.86 -6.19
C PRO A 57 -7.94 13.34 -4.89
N ALA A 58 -7.26 14.22 -4.16
CA ALA A 58 -7.69 14.77 -2.87
C ALA A 58 -8.91 15.71 -2.99
N TYR A 59 -9.78 15.47 -3.97
CA TYR A 59 -10.92 16.29 -4.29
C TYR A 59 -12.17 15.74 -3.59
N GLY A 60 -12.75 16.56 -2.70
CA GLY A 60 -14.10 16.37 -2.16
C GLY A 60 -14.22 15.69 -0.79
N LEU A 61 -13.19 14.99 -0.29
CA LEU A 61 -13.23 14.31 1.02
C LEU A 61 -12.03 14.65 1.91
N GLY A 62 -12.21 15.67 2.75
CA GLY A 62 -11.81 15.60 4.14
C GLY A 62 -10.32 15.70 4.42
N ARG A 63 -9.83 16.93 4.63
CA ARG A 63 -8.53 17.19 5.29
C ARG A 63 -8.37 16.34 6.57
N ASN A 64 -9.47 16.05 7.28
CA ASN A 64 -9.56 15.08 8.38
C ASN A 64 -9.09 13.67 8.00
N CYS A 65 -9.64 13.10 6.92
CA CYS A 65 -9.27 11.77 6.42
C CYS A 65 -7.79 11.71 6.02
N THR A 66 -7.30 12.73 5.32
CA THR A 66 -5.88 12.83 4.93
C THR A 66 -4.96 12.93 6.14
N LEU A 67 -5.34 13.74 7.14
CA LEU A 67 -4.59 13.87 8.38
C LEU A 67 -4.57 12.55 9.16
N PHE A 68 -5.71 11.87 9.27
CA PHE A 68 -5.83 10.57 9.91
C PHE A 68 -4.95 9.52 9.20
N GLU A 69 -5.02 9.44 7.87
CA GLU A 69 -4.27 8.50 7.04
C GLU A 69 -2.76 8.69 7.19
N LYS A 70 -2.27 9.93 7.07
CA LYS A 70 -0.85 10.25 7.26
C LYS A 70 -0.40 9.91 8.69
N THR A 71 -1.17 10.32 9.69
CA THR A 71 -0.80 10.15 11.10
C THR A 71 -0.79 8.68 11.51
N ARG A 72 -1.79 7.87 11.09
CA ARG A 72 -1.85 6.44 11.46
C ARG A 72 -0.72 5.63 10.85
N GLN A 73 -0.35 5.91 9.59
CA GLN A 73 0.73 5.20 8.91
C GLN A 73 2.08 5.43 9.61
N TRP A 74 2.32 6.66 10.07
CA TRP A 74 3.46 6.97 10.91
C TRP A 74 3.37 6.26 12.26
N ALA A 75 2.22 6.35 12.94
CA ALA A 75 2.02 5.80 14.28
C ALA A 75 2.27 4.28 14.36
N TYR A 76 1.84 3.52 13.35
CA TYR A 76 2.08 2.07 13.28
C TYR A 76 3.56 1.69 13.27
N LYS A 77 4.43 2.59 12.82
CA LYS A 77 5.88 2.41 12.82
C LYS A 77 6.52 2.98 14.07
N ALA A 78 6.10 4.17 14.47
CA ALA A 78 6.71 4.94 15.55
C ALA A 78 6.50 4.33 16.94
N ILE A 79 5.37 3.64 17.21
CA ILE A 79 5.11 3.04 18.53
C ILE A 79 6.19 2.02 18.95
N ARG A 80 6.90 1.45 17.97
CA ARG A 80 7.98 0.48 18.19
C ARG A 80 9.27 1.13 18.72
N GLN A 81 9.36 2.46 18.74
CA GLN A 81 10.48 3.21 19.31
C GLN A 81 10.35 3.28 20.84
N GLY A 82 10.46 2.12 21.50
CA GLY A 82 10.48 2.04 22.96
C GLY A 82 9.14 1.76 23.64
N TRP A 83 8.06 1.51 22.89
CA TRP A 83 6.74 1.14 23.44
C TRP A 83 6.31 2.02 24.63
N PRO A 84 6.20 3.34 24.41
CA PRO A 84 5.94 4.28 25.50
C PRO A 84 4.57 4.05 26.14
N GLY A 85 4.45 4.44 27.42
CA GLY A 85 3.16 4.47 28.11
C GLY A 85 2.16 5.42 27.42
N TYR A 86 0.87 5.18 27.66
CA TYR A 86 -0.21 5.83 26.91
C TYR A 86 -0.16 7.37 26.90
N GLU A 87 0.14 8.03 28.01
CA GLU A 87 0.18 9.50 28.09
C GLU A 87 1.31 10.08 27.22
N ALA A 88 2.52 9.52 27.34
CA ALA A 88 3.66 9.91 26.51
C ALA A 88 3.40 9.62 25.03
N TRP A 89 2.75 8.49 24.74
CA TRP A 89 2.35 8.14 23.37
C TRP A 89 1.32 9.10 22.80
N LEU A 90 0.29 9.46 23.58
CA LEU A 90 -0.74 10.39 23.18
C LEU A 90 -0.15 11.77 22.84
N SER A 91 0.77 12.28 23.67
CA SER A 91 1.48 13.54 23.39
C SER A 91 2.22 13.47 22.06
N ALA A 92 3.01 12.41 21.84
CA ALA A 92 3.78 12.25 20.61
C ALA A 92 2.89 12.18 19.34
N VAL A 93 1.73 11.51 19.42
CA VAL A 93 0.77 11.43 18.32
C VAL A 93 0.10 12.79 18.07
N ILE A 94 -0.23 13.55 19.12
CA ILE A 94 -0.77 14.90 19.01
C ILE A 94 0.24 15.82 18.31
N ASP A 95 1.49 15.84 18.77
CA ASP A 95 2.54 16.69 18.19
C ASP A 95 2.75 16.38 16.71
N ARG A 96 2.74 15.09 16.35
CA ARG A 96 2.84 14.68 14.95
C ARG A 96 1.62 15.14 14.13
N ALA A 97 0.41 14.97 14.65
CA ALA A 97 -0.81 15.38 13.97
C ALA A 97 -0.85 16.91 13.76
N ILE A 98 -0.40 17.69 14.75
CA ILE A 98 -0.23 19.14 14.62
C ILE A 98 0.76 19.48 13.51
N GLY A 99 1.92 18.80 13.48
CA GLY A 99 2.93 19.01 12.43
C GLY A 99 2.42 18.73 11.01
N TYR A 100 1.53 17.75 10.83
CA TYR A 100 0.87 17.53 9.54
C TYR A 100 -0.25 18.53 9.25
N ASN A 101 -0.93 19.04 10.27
CA ASN A 101 -2.01 20.00 10.12
C ASN A 101 -1.54 21.33 9.51
N VAL A 102 -0.31 21.74 9.80
CA VAL A 102 0.31 22.97 9.26
C VAL A 102 0.43 22.95 7.72
N GLN A 103 0.37 21.77 7.10
CA GLN A 103 0.44 21.63 5.63
C GLN A 103 -0.90 21.89 4.93
N PHE A 104 -2.01 22.05 5.66
CA PHE A 104 -3.32 22.31 5.07
C PHE A 104 -3.62 23.80 5.03
N GLU A 105 -4.22 24.24 3.92
CA GLU A 105 -4.71 25.60 3.71
C GLU A 105 -6.24 25.56 3.48
N PRO A 106 -7.09 26.02 4.43
CA PRO A 106 -6.78 26.41 5.80
C PRO A 106 -6.60 25.19 6.73
N PRO A 107 -5.84 25.33 7.84
CA PRO A 107 -5.60 24.26 8.80
C PRO A 107 -6.89 23.83 9.53
N LEU A 108 -6.94 22.58 10.00
CA LEU A 108 -8.05 22.11 10.83
C LEU A 108 -8.02 22.77 12.22
N PRO A 109 -9.19 22.94 12.87
CA PRO A 109 -9.26 23.36 14.27
C PRO A 109 -8.50 22.42 15.20
N ALA A 110 -7.84 22.98 16.21
CA ALA A 110 -7.02 22.21 17.16
C ALA A 110 -7.77 21.07 17.85
N ASN A 111 -9.06 21.25 18.15
CA ASN A 111 -9.88 20.21 18.78
C ASN A 111 -10.07 19.00 17.84
N GLU A 112 -10.29 19.25 16.55
CA GLU A 112 -10.45 18.19 15.57
C GLU A 112 -9.15 17.37 15.43
N VAL A 113 -8.00 18.06 15.36
CA VAL A 113 -6.68 17.43 15.36
C VAL A 113 -6.46 16.56 16.61
N ARG A 114 -6.81 17.09 17.80
CA ARG A 114 -6.70 16.33 19.05
C ARG A 114 -7.58 15.09 19.07
N HIS A 115 -8.80 15.17 18.54
CA HIS A 115 -9.70 14.01 18.46
C HIS A 115 -9.16 12.93 17.52
N ILE A 116 -8.64 13.32 16.36
CA ILE A 116 -7.97 12.40 15.42
C ILE A 116 -6.78 11.72 16.10
N ALA A 117 -5.90 12.51 16.72
CA ALA A 117 -4.71 12.00 17.41
C ALA A 117 -5.08 11.03 18.55
N LYS A 118 -6.09 11.37 19.36
CA LYS A 118 -6.58 10.53 20.46
C LYS A 118 -7.14 9.20 19.95
N SER A 119 -7.88 9.20 18.85
CA SER A 119 -8.40 7.99 18.22
C SER A 119 -7.26 7.06 17.78
N ILE A 120 -6.25 7.62 17.10
CA ILE A 120 -5.08 6.87 16.64
C ILE A 120 -4.25 6.34 17.82
N ALA A 121 -3.96 7.18 18.82
CA ALA A 121 -3.17 6.81 19.99
C ALA A 121 -3.84 5.67 20.78
N LYS A 122 -5.15 5.76 21.01
CA LYS A 122 -5.92 4.73 21.72
C LYS A 122 -5.92 3.40 20.97
N TRP A 123 -6.14 3.43 19.66
CA TRP A 123 -6.15 2.20 18.86
C TRP A 123 -4.76 1.57 18.79
N THR A 124 -3.73 2.37 18.53
CA THR A 124 -2.35 1.86 18.39
C THR A 124 -1.82 1.29 19.69
N HIS A 125 -2.02 1.98 20.82
CA HIS A 125 -1.60 1.49 22.12
C HIS A 125 -2.34 0.22 22.56
N ARG A 126 -3.62 0.07 22.20
CA ARG A 126 -4.40 -1.14 22.55
C ARG A 126 -4.03 -2.36 21.71
N ASN A 127 -3.80 -2.18 20.40
CA ASN A 127 -3.74 -3.29 19.45
C ASN A 127 -2.31 -3.63 19.01
N LEU A 128 -1.38 -2.68 19.04
CA LEU A 128 0.01 -2.94 18.67
C LEU A 128 0.79 -3.32 19.92
N THR A 129 1.30 -4.53 19.95
CA THR A 129 2.09 -5.06 21.05
C THR A 129 3.40 -5.66 20.52
N PRO A 130 4.45 -5.75 21.36
CA PRO A 130 5.69 -6.42 20.98
C PRO A 130 5.46 -7.85 20.50
N ALA A 131 4.61 -8.61 21.20
CA ALA A 131 4.25 -9.98 20.84
C ALA A 131 3.52 -10.05 19.49
N GLY A 132 2.53 -9.17 19.26
CA GLY A 132 1.80 -9.10 17.99
C GLY A 132 2.71 -8.75 16.83
N PHE A 133 3.67 -7.84 17.03
CA PHE A 133 4.65 -7.51 16.01
C PHE A 133 5.56 -8.69 15.68
N SER A 134 6.06 -9.40 16.70
CA SER A 134 6.88 -10.61 16.52
C SER A 134 6.14 -11.67 15.72
N ALA A 135 4.88 -11.95 16.04
CA ALA A 135 4.05 -12.91 15.31
C ALA A 135 3.89 -12.54 13.82
N VAL A 136 3.62 -11.26 13.54
CA VAL A 136 3.52 -10.75 12.16
C VAL A 136 4.85 -10.87 11.42
N GLN A 137 5.98 -10.59 12.07
CA GLN A 137 7.30 -10.74 11.46
C GLN A 137 7.64 -12.20 11.17
N THR A 138 7.36 -13.12 12.09
CA THR A 138 7.56 -14.56 11.89
C THR A 138 6.75 -15.08 10.72
N ALA A 139 5.46 -14.73 10.64
CA ALA A 139 4.60 -15.13 9.52
C ALA A 139 5.10 -14.60 8.18
N ARG A 140 5.54 -13.33 8.13
CA ARG A 140 6.11 -12.71 6.92
C ARG A 140 7.45 -13.34 6.54
N GLY A 141 8.31 -13.59 7.53
CA GLY A 141 9.61 -14.23 7.36
C GLY A 141 9.48 -15.65 6.84
N ALA A 142 8.54 -16.44 7.36
CA ALA A 142 8.27 -17.79 6.88
C ALA A 142 7.78 -17.79 5.41
N LYS A 143 6.86 -16.87 5.06
CA LYS A 143 6.39 -16.72 3.68
C LYS A 143 7.52 -16.32 2.74
N GLY A 144 8.35 -15.34 3.14
CA GLY A 144 9.51 -14.89 2.37
C GLY A 144 10.56 -15.99 2.21
N GLY A 145 10.85 -16.72 3.29
CA GLY A 145 11.77 -17.85 3.30
C GLY A 145 11.35 -18.95 2.34
N ARG A 146 10.06 -19.30 2.30
CA ARG A 146 9.53 -20.32 1.38
C ARG A 146 9.63 -19.92 -0.09
N LEU A 147 9.46 -18.64 -0.40
CA LEU A 147 9.55 -18.12 -1.77
C LEU A 147 11.01 -17.92 -2.21
N SER A 148 11.91 -17.57 -1.29
CA SER A 148 13.30 -17.30 -1.61
C SER A 148 14.13 -18.59 -1.67
N LYS A 149 14.85 -18.84 -2.77
CA LYS A 149 15.91 -19.85 -2.79
C LYS A 149 17.17 -19.24 -2.15
N GLY A 150 17.47 -19.59 -0.90
CA GLY A 150 18.70 -19.17 -0.22
C GLY A 150 18.60 -17.92 0.66
N GLY A 151 17.44 -17.65 1.26
CA GLY A 151 17.29 -16.59 2.27
C GLY A 151 17.41 -15.17 1.70
N GLY A 152 17.04 -14.98 0.43
CA GLY A 152 17.12 -13.68 -0.26
C GLY A 152 18.52 -13.29 -0.74
N ARG A 153 19.54 -14.14 -0.54
CA ARG A 153 20.86 -13.93 -1.14
C ARG A 153 20.76 -14.20 -2.64
N PRO A 154 21.10 -13.25 -3.53
CA PRO A 154 21.19 -13.51 -4.95
C PRO A 154 22.08 -14.73 -5.17
N SER A 155 21.66 -15.70 -5.98
CA SER A 155 22.56 -16.78 -6.36
C SER A 155 23.75 -16.15 -7.07
N ASN A 156 24.95 -16.30 -6.50
CA ASN A 156 26.18 -15.67 -6.96
C ASN A 156 26.55 -16.01 -8.42
N SER A 157 25.82 -16.91 -9.08
CA SER A 157 26.07 -17.33 -10.45
C SER A 157 25.55 -16.35 -11.50
N GLY A 158 24.57 -15.47 -11.21
CA GLY A 158 23.95 -14.54 -12.19
C GLY A 158 23.24 -15.20 -13.40
N LYS A 159 23.62 -16.43 -13.73
CA LYS A 159 23.12 -17.32 -14.76
C LYS A 159 22.25 -18.38 -14.08
N ALA A 160 21.07 -18.64 -14.64
CA ALA A 160 20.17 -19.64 -14.08
C ALA A 160 20.73 -21.05 -14.33
N LEU A 161 20.42 -21.98 -13.43
CA LEU A 161 20.74 -23.41 -13.61
C LEU A 161 20.33 -23.92 -15.00
N ALA A 162 19.17 -23.49 -15.48
CA ALA A 162 18.61 -23.87 -16.77
C ALA A 162 19.51 -23.47 -17.95
N ASP A 163 20.22 -22.34 -17.84
CA ASP A 163 21.07 -21.82 -18.92
C ASP A 163 22.40 -22.57 -19.03
N LEU A 164 22.94 -23.04 -17.88
CA LEU A 164 24.26 -23.64 -17.79
C LEU A 164 24.24 -25.19 -17.86
N LEU A 165 23.13 -25.83 -17.50
CA LEU A 165 23.06 -27.29 -17.41
C LEU A 165 23.36 -28.01 -18.75
N PRO A 166 22.83 -27.56 -19.90
CA PRO A 166 23.12 -28.22 -21.19
C PRO A 166 24.62 -28.18 -21.52
N GLU A 167 25.27 -27.05 -21.26
CA GLU A 167 26.70 -26.87 -21.57
C GLU A 167 27.59 -27.67 -20.61
N VAL A 168 27.23 -27.75 -19.32
CA VAL A 168 27.91 -28.61 -18.36
C VAL A 168 27.85 -30.08 -18.79
N LEU A 169 26.69 -30.57 -19.24
CA LEU A 169 26.54 -31.94 -19.73
C LEU A 169 27.36 -32.19 -21.00
N ARG A 170 27.37 -31.22 -21.94
CA ARG A 170 28.17 -31.28 -23.18
C ARG A 170 29.66 -31.41 -22.87
N LEU A 171 30.20 -30.51 -22.05
CA LEU A 171 31.61 -30.53 -21.66
C LEU A 171 31.95 -31.79 -20.85
N LYS A 172 31.02 -32.29 -20.03
CA LYS A 172 31.25 -33.52 -19.28
C LYS A 172 31.31 -34.75 -20.17
N ALA A 173 30.46 -34.82 -21.20
CA ALA A 173 30.48 -35.89 -22.21
C ALA A 173 31.77 -35.88 -23.04
N GLN A 174 32.39 -34.70 -23.24
CA GLN A 174 33.70 -34.56 -23.88
C GLN A 174 34.88 -34.97 -22.98
N GLY A 175 34.62 -35.34 -21.72
CA GLY A 175 35.63 -35.85 -20.80
C GLY A 175 36.34 -34.78 -19.95
N TYR A 176 35.92 -33.52 -20.02
CA TYR A 176 36.52 -32.45 -19.20
C TYR A 176 36.32 -32.70 -17.70
N SER A 177 37.30 -32.26 -16.90
CA SER A 177 37.21 -32.35 -15.45
C SER A 177 36.24 -31.30 -14.91
N ASN A 178 35.67 -31.54 -13.72
CA ASN A 178 34.74 -30.56 -13.11
C ASN A 178 35.43 -29.22 -12.81
N ARG A 179 36.76 -29.21 -12.69
CA ARG A 179 37.55 -28.00 -12.45
C ARG A 179 37.66 -27.16 -13.72
N ASP A 180 37.94 -27.80 -14.86
CA ASP A 180 38.06 -27.13 -16.15
C ASP A 180 36.71 -26.54 -16.60
N ILE A 181 35.64 -27.30 -16.43
CA ILE A 181 34.26 -26.84 -16.71
C ILE A 181 33.90 -25.62 -15.84
N ALA A 182 34.35 -25.60 -14.59
CA ALA A 182 34.08 -24.51 -13.67
C ALA A 182 34.82 -23.23 -14.07
N GLU A 183 36.08 -23.37 -14.50
CA GLU A 183 36.88 -22.26 -15.00
C GLU A 183 36.29 -21.65 -16.27
N ASP A 184 35.90 -22.49 -17.23
CA ASP A 184 35.35 -22.07 -18.53
C ASP A 184 33.99 -21.37 -18.39
N LEU A 185 33.11 -21.90 -17.54
CA LEU A 185 31.77 -21.33 -17.30
C LEU A 185 31.75 -20.19 -16.26
N GLN A 186 32.90 -19.90 -15.65
CA GLN A 186 33.07 -18.96 -14.53
C GLN A 186 32.12 -19.25 -13.35
N ILE A 187 32.04 -20.51 -12.95
CA ILE A 187 31.27 -20.98 -11.80
C ILE A 187 32.18 -21.76 -10.84
N SER A 188 31.68 -22.09 -9.65
CA SER A 188 32.46 -22.94 -8.72
C SER A 188 32.42 -24.41 -9.15
N ALA A 189 33.50 -25.18 -8.93
CA ALA A 189 33.51 -26.63 -9.17
C ALA A 189 32.44 -27.37 -8.35
N GLY A 190 32.09 -26.83 -7.16
CA GLY A 190 30.97 -27.32 -6.36
C GLY A 190 29.60 -27.12 -7.03
N SER A 191 29.43 -26.05 -7.81
CA SER A 191 28.22 -25.80 -8.61
C SER A 191 28.08 -26.84 -9.72
N VAL A 192 29.16 -27.14 -10.46
CA VAL A 192 29.19 -28.18 -11.50
C VAL A 192 28.77 -29.54 -10.92
N SER A 193 29.36 -29.93 -9.78
CA SER A 193 29.02 -31.18 -9.09
C SER A 193 27.54 -31.24 -8.67
N ASN A 194 27.02 -30.14 -8.10
CA ASN A 194 25.61 -30.05 -7.72
C ASN A 194 24.65 -30.11 -8.92
N TYR A 195 25.04 -29.57 -10.08
CA TYR A 195 24.23 -29.60 -11.29
C TYR A 195 24.13 -31.03 -11.83
N LEU A 196 25.27 -31.73 -11.93
CA LEU A 196 25.32 -33.14 -12.33
C LEU A 196 24.59 -34.07 -11.35
N ARG A 197 24.59 -33.74 -10.05
CA ARG A 197 23.83 -34.52 -9.05
C ARG A 197 22.32 -34.36 -9.24
N ARG A 198 21.85 -33.12 -9.44
CA ARG A 198 20.42 -32.82 -9.63
C ARG A 198 19.84 -33.37 -10.93
N ASP A 199 20.67 -33.54 -11.95
CA ASP A 199 20.25 -34.13 -13.24
C ASP A 199 20.01 -35.64 -13.15
N ARG A 200 20.64 -36.31 -12.18
CA ARG A 200 20.49 -37.75 -11.93
C ARG A 200 19.34 -38.10 -10.99
N GLU A 201 18.78 -37.11 -10.30
CA GLU A 201 17.62 -37.23 -9.40
C GLU A 201 16.31 -37.01 -10.16
#